data_AF-A0A3D3ZHP0-F1
#
_entry.id   AF-A0A3D3ZHP0-F1
#
_cell.length_a   1.000
_cell.length_b   1.000
_cell.length_c   1.000
_cell.angle_alpha   90.00
_cell.angle_beta   90.00
_cell.angle_gamma   90.00
#
_symmetry.space_group_name_H-M   'P 1'
#
loop_
_entity.id
_entity.type
_entity.pdbx_description
1 polymer ?
#
loop_
_entity_poly.entity_id
_entity_poly.type
_entity_poly.pdbx_seq_one_letter_code
_entity_poly.pdbx_strand_id
1 'polypeptide(L)'
;AFEPTVRDGKLYARGAADNKGEIAARLTAIRALRAVLGELPITLHWIIEGEEEIGSPHFGAIASTYASLLRADACFWEGEGFGPTGR
;
A
#
# COMPACT_ATOMS: atom_id res chain seq x y z
N ALA A 1 1.93 9.76 18.81
CA ALA A 1 2.19 8.52 19.56
C ALA A 1 2.59 7.42 18.58
N PHE A 2 3.69 6.72 18.85
CA PHE A 2 4.14 5.57 18.05
C PHE A 2 3.69 4.23 18.62
N GLU A 3 3.21 4.22 19.87
CA GLU A 3 2.60 3.05 20.51
C GLU A 3 1.19 2.82 19.94
N PRO A 4 0.91 1.68 19.29
CA PRO A 4 -0.42 1.38 18.79
C PRO A 4 -1.40 1.12 19.93
N THR A 5 -2.53 1.82 19.93
CA THR A 5 -3.57 1.65 20.97
C THR A 5 -4.95 1.51 20.34
N VAL A 6 -5.74 0.53 20.77
CA VAL A 6 -7.15 0.40 20.36
C VAL A 6 -8.05 1.18 21.32
N ARG A 7 -8.93 2.03 20.78
CA ARG A 7 -9.93 2.80 21.54
C ARG A 7 -11.24 2.80 20.76
N ASP A 8 -12.34 2.39 21.40
CA ASP A 8 -13.67 2.30 20.77
C ASP A 8 -13.65 1.56 19.41
N GLY A 9 -12.87 0.47 19.34
CA GLY A 9 -12.71 -0.35 18.15
C GLY A 9 -11.81 0.23 17.05
N LYS A 10 -11.18 1.39 17.27
CA LYS A 10 -10.28 2.04 16.31
C LYS A 10 -8.82 1.93 16.75
N LEU A 11 -7.92 1.68 15.80
CA LEU A 11 -6.48 1.65 16.03
C LEU A 11 -5.86 3.05 15.89
N TYR A 12 -5.24 3.54 16.95
CA TYR A 12 -4.56 4.82 16.99
C TYR A 12 -3.04 4.62 17.05
N ALA A 13 -2.34 5.02 15.99
CA ALA A 13 -0.87 5.10 15.93
C ALA A 13 -0.43 6.02 14.77
N ARG A 14 0.76 6.62 14.84
CA ARG A 14 1.41 7.19 13.64
C ARG A 14 1.66 6.05 12.64
N GLY A 15 1.17 6.20 11.42
CA GLY A 15 1.26 5.17 10.40
C GLY A 15 0.04 4.26 10.29
N ALA A 16 -0.92 4.34 11.22
CA ALA A 16 -2.04 3.38 11.26
C ALA A 16 -2.98 3.51 10.05
N ALA A 17 -3.19 4.71 9.53
CA ALA A 17 -3.95 4.94 8.29
C ALA A 17 -3.00 5.20 7.10
N ASP A 18 -2.01 6.06 7.32
CA ASP A 18 -1.10 6.54 6.28
C ASP A 18 0.36 6.11 6.55
N ASN A 19 0.92 5.10 5.85
CA ASN A 19 0.20 4.11 5.03
C ASN A 19 0.38 2.65 5.52
N LYS A 20 0.99 2.46 6.69
CA LYS A 20 1.34 1.12 7.19
C LYS A 20 0.13 0.21 7.38
N GLY A 21 -1.02 0.77 7.77
CA GLY A 21 -2.25 0.00 7.91
C GLY A 21 -2.76 -0.57 6.59
N GLU A 22 -2.67 0.19 5.51
CA GLU A 22 -3.13 -0.25 4.19
C GLU A 22 -2.23 -1.35 3.62
N ILE A 23 -0.91 -1.19 3.73
CA ILE A 23 0.07 -2.25 3.41
C ILE A 23 -0.25 -3.53 4.19
N ALA A 24 -0.47 -3.41 5.51
CA ALA A 24 -0.81 -4.56 6.36
C ALA A 24 -2.13 -5.22 5.97
N ALA A 25 -3.16 -4.44 5.61
CA ALA A 25 -4.45 -4.95 5.18
C ALA A 25 -4.34 -5.75 3.87
N ARG A 26 -3.65 -5.19 2.86
CA ARG A 26 -3.40 -5.84 1.56
C ARG A 26 -2.60 -7.14 1.71
N LEU A 27 -1.54 -7.16 2.53
CA LEU A 27 -0.79 -8.38 2.83
C LEU A 27 -1.65 -9.44 3.53
N THR A 28 -2.53 -9.01 4.44
CA THR A 28 -3.46 -9.91 5.13
C THR A 28 -4.47 -10.52 4.15
N ALA A 29 -5.02 -9.73 3.24
CA ALA A 29 -5.93 -10.21 2.19
C ALA A 29 -5.24 -11.23 1.27
N ILE A 30 -4.00 -10.98 0.84
CA ILE A 30 -3.21 -11.93 0.05
C ILE A 30 -3.04 -13.27 0.78
N ARG A 31 -2.71 -13.23 2.08
CA ARG A 31 -2.58 -14.45 2.89
C ARG A 31 -3.89 -15.22 2.98
N ALA A 32 -5.01 -14.52 3.18
CA ALA A 32 -6.33 -15.14 3.25
C ALA A 32 -6.73 -15.78 1.90
N LEU A 33 -6.50 -15.08 0.78
CA LEU A 33 -6.79 -15.61 -0.55
C LEU A 33 -5.96 -16.85 -0.87
N ARG A 34 -4.65 -16.83 -0.55
CA ARG A 34 -3.78 -18.01 -0.73
C ARG A 34 -4.20 -19.19 0.14
N ALA A 35 -4.71 -18.95 1.34
CA ALA A 35 -5.19 -20.04 2.21
C ALA A 35 -6.42 -20.77 1.62
N VAL A 36 -7.23 -20.08 0.81
CA VAL A 36 -8.43 -20.64 0.19
C VAL A 36 -8.14 -21.19 -1.22
N LEU A 37 -7.33 -20.49 -2.00
CA LEU A 37 -7.09 -20.77 -3.43
C LEU A 37 -5.80 -21.58 -3.68
N GLY A 38 -4.91 -21.66 -2.69
CA GLY A 38 -3.54 -22.17 -2.85
C GLY A 38 -2.61 -21.16 -3.51
N GLU A 39 -2.91 -20.81 -4.77
CA GLU A 39 -2.20 -19.81 -5.56
C GLU A 39 -3.09 -18.62 -5.90
N LEU A 40 -2.48 -17.45 -6.09
CA LEU A 40 -3.21 -16.28 -6.55
C LEU A 40 -3.46 -16.40 -8.06
N PRO A 41 -4.65 -16.01 -8.55
CA PRO A 41 -4.96 -16.03 -9.98
C PRO A 41 -4.28 -14.91 -10.76
N ILE A 42 -3.49 -14.05 -10.08
CA ILE A 42 -2.79 -12.90 -10.65
C ILE A 42 -1.38 -12.81 -10.09
N THR A 43 -0.47 -12.25 -10.89
CA THR A 43 0.85 -11.81 -10.44
C THR A 43 0.73 -10.46 -9.74
N LEU A 44 1.39 -10.31 -8.59
CA LEU A 44 1.43 -9.05 -7.85
C LEU A 44 2.85 -8.47 -7.87
N HIS A 45 2.98 -7.24 -8.33
CA HIS A 45 4.21 -6.44 -8.22
C HIS A 45 4.02 -5.40 -7.12
N TRP A 46 4.93 -5.38 -6.16
CA TRP A 46 4.94 -4.40 -5.08
C TRP A 46 6.05 -3.38 -5.32
N ILE A 47 5.69 -2.10 -5.28
CA ILE A 47 6.64 -1.01 -5.11
C ILE A 47 6.24 -0.30 -3.82
N ILE A 48 7.16 -0.27 -2.86
CA ILE A 48 6.98 0.38 -1.57
C ILE A 48 8.19 1.28 -1.40
N GLU A 49 7.94 2.54 -1.11
CA GLU A 49 8.98 3.56 -0.99
C GLU A 49 8.90 4.22 0.40
N GLY A 50 9.86 5.07 0.75
CA GLY A 50 10.03 5.57 2.13
C GLY A 50 10.03 7.09 2.25
N GLU A 51 9.87 7.79 1.14
CA GLU A 51 10.03 9.23 0.98
C GLU A 51 8.72 9.93 0.57
N GLU A 52 7.57 9.25 0.57
CA GLU A 52 6.29 9.84 0.13
C GLU A 52 5.95 11.10 0.93
N GLU A 53 6.13 11.02 2.25
CA GLU A 53 5.88 12.12 3.20
C GLU A 53 6.82 13.32 3.00
N ILE A 54 7.85 13.19 2.15
CA ILE A 54 8.74 14.28 1.72
C ILE A 54 8.70 14.52 0.20
N GLY A 55 7.68 13.99 -0.48
CA GLY A 55 7.41 14.21 -1.91
C GLY A 55 8.13 13.26 -2.86
N SER A 56 8.56 12.09 -2.39
CA SER A 56 9.12 11.02 -3.22
C SER A 56 10.29 11.42 -4.14
N PRO A 57 11.31 12.16 -3.67
CA PRO A 57 12.34 12.75 -4.54
C PRO A 57 13.10 11.72 -5.40
N HIS A 58 13.25 10.47 -4.94
CA HIS A 58 13.96 9.43 -5.70
C HIS A 58 13.07 8.39 -6.36
N PHE A 59 11.75 8.40 -6.09
CA PHE A 59 10.84 7.37 -6.59
C PHE A 59 10.82 7.29 -8.12
N GLY A 60 10.78 8.44 -8.80
CA GLY A 60 10.77 8.49 -10.26
C GLY A 60 12.01 7.86 -10.91
N ALA A 61 13.19 8.04 -10.29
CA ALA A 61 14.42 7.43 -10.75
C ALA A 61 14.39 5.91 -10.56
N ILE A 62 13.98 5.43 -9.38
CA ILE A 62 13.87 4.00 -9.06
C ILE A 62 12.84 3.33 -10.00
N ALA A 63 11.66 3.90 -10.14
CA ALA A 63 10.61 3.38 -11.00
C ALA A 63 11.07 3.28 -12.47
N SER A 64 11.82 4.28 -12.94
CA SER A 64 12.38 4.29 -14.30
C SER A 64 13.46 3.23 -14.48
N THR A 65 14.37 3.07 -13.51
CA THR A 65 15.43 2.05 -13.54
C THR A 65 14.87 0.63 -13.57
N TYR A 66 13.79 0.37 -12.82
CA TYR A 66 13.18 -0.95 -12.71
C TYR A 66 11.88 -1.09 -13.51
N ALA A 67 11.63 -0.22 -14.50
CA ALA A 67 10.37 -0.18 -15.25
C ALA A 67 9.99 -1.53 -15.89
N SER A 68 10.98 -2.32 -16.31
CA SER A 68 10.75 -3.66 -16.87
C SER A 68 10.18 -4.65 -15.84
N LEU A 69 10.51 -4.50 -14.55
CA LEU A 69 10.00 -5.32 -13.45
C LEU A 69 8.62 -4.86 -12.96
N LEU A 70 8.23 -3.61 -13.29
CA LEU A 70 7.00 -2.97 -12.83
C LEU A 70 5.86 -3.02 -13.86
N ARG A 71 6.07 -3.70 -15.01
CA ARG A 71 5.01 -3.85 -16.01
C ARG A 71 3.83 -4.62 -15.42
N ALA A 72 2.66 -3.99 -15.44
CA ALA A 72 1.42 -4.55 -14.95
C ALA A 72 0.24 -4.06 -15.78
N ASP A 73 -0.85 -4.83 -15.79
CA ASP A 73 -2.09 -4.45 -16.47
C ASP A 73 -2.86 -3.34 -15.72
N ALA A 74 -2.60 -3.21 -14.42
CA ALA A 74 -3.21 -2.20 -13.55
C ALA A 74 -2.27 -1.81 -12.40
N CYS A 75 -2.49 -0.62 -11.83
CA CYS A 75 -1.79 -0.12 -10.66
C CYS A 75 -2.81 0.24 -9.57
N PHE A 76 -2.52 -0.13 -8.31
CA PHE A 76 -3.38 0.19 -7.17
C PHE A 76 -2.60 1.04 -6.16
N TRP A 77 -2.94 2.33 -6.12
CA TRP A 77 -2.22 3.35 -5.34
C TRP A 77 -2.38 3.19 -3.83
N GLU A 78 -1.41 3.67 -3.04
CA GLU A 78 -1.33 3.49 -1.59
C GLU A 78 -2.26 4.41 -0.77
N GLY A 79 -3.36 4.90 -1.33
CA GLY A 79 -4.29 5.72 -0.56
C GLY A 79 -5.40 6.35 -1.39
N GLU A 80 -6.36 6.96 -0.68
CA GLU A 80 -7.50 7.68 -1.25
C GLU A 80 -7.59 9.09 -0.68
N GLY A 81 -7.86 10.06 -1.55
CA GLY A 81 -8.41 11.36 -1.19
C GLY A 81 -9.36 11.81 -2.29
N PHE A 82 -10.62 12.05 -1.96
CA PHE A 82 -11.59 12.62 -2.90
C PHE A 82 -11.53 14.15 -2.84
N GLY A 83 -11.41 14.80 -3.99
CA GLY A 83 -11.70 16.23 -4.13
C GLY A 83 -13.17 16.54 -3.85
N PRO A 84 -13.57 17.82 -3.82
CA PRO A 84 -14.97 18.26 -3.63
C PRO A 84 -15.98 17.66 -4.64
N THR A 85 -15.48 17.00 -5.69
CA THR A 85 -16.23 16.38 -6.81
C THR A 85 -16.07 14.86 -6.90
N GLY A 86 -15.44 14.19 -5.92
CA GLY A 86 -15.35 12.73 -5.92
C GLY A 86 -14.32 12.13 -6.90
N ARG A 87 -13.24 12.85 -7.20
CA ARG A 87 -12.03 12.32 -7.85
C ARG A 87 -10.82 12.58 -7.00
#